data_AF-A0AAX6N1H8-F1
#
_entry.id   AF-A0AAX6N1H8-F1
#
_cell.length_a   1.000
_cell.length_b   1.000
_cell.length_c   1.000
_cell.angle_alpha   90.00
_cell.angle_beta   90.00
_cell.angle_gamma   90.00
#
_symmetry.space_group_name_H-M   'P 1'
#
loop_
_entity.id
_entity.type
_entity.pdbx_description
1 polymer ?
#
loop_
_entity_poly.entity_id
_entity_poly.type
_entity_poly.pdbx_seq_one_letter_code
_entity_poly.pdbx_strand_id
1 'polypeptide(L)'
;MELTLLAIAVAGLSVKFSAIPLVQGEKQVTDGISSCGNAWMPRDDVSIAQGTDTRRGYITAVQTFCSAANGQTVKPGGYLSLATEVFLNDGKNPATYGVLGFVYFEVHNKIKSDHTISTEDCKKYLLALSADGGQCSGEQNHDTKGGTWQVGNNGISYHALGNEIPPKQDAINKLFAGSALGSQTVNKGSGAPLNPWPLDSLNSVKPTNCHSHNDYTRDIPVYSALSVGCIGIEADVFYVGGDVIIGHVLPTPGRTLSVQYVQPLKAILDHNNGGSPGNVGIYKANPGQSVTLLVDFKTSDTKTLDAVVKALQPLREGGYLSHLDGDRFVERQITVVASGSAPFDRINSGDGNPARDVFYDAHVDQWDSRFTSQNSYYASADFEDAVGNPGSVKDFSQDQKNTVKSQVEKAHAAGLKVRYCKF
;
A
#
# COMPACT_ATOMS: atom_id res chain seq x y z
N MET A 1 26.85 42.42 -38.39
CA MET A 1 26.97 41.60 -39.62
C MET A 1 26.00 40.46 -39.44
N GLU A 2 24.90 40.53 -40.19
CA GLU A 2 23.71 39.68 -40.08
C GLU A 2 24.04 38.21 -40.34
N LEU A 3 23.42 37.30 -39.59
CA LEU A 3 23.29 35.90 -39.97
C LEU A 3 21.81 35.60 -40.24
N THR A 4 21.49 35.54 -41.51
CA THR A 4 20.21 35.08 -42.06
C THR A 4 20.17 33.56 -41.96
N LEU A 5 19.24 33.00 -41.18
CA LEU A 5 19.01 31.55 -41.11
C LEU A 5 17.87 31.15 -42.06
N LEU A 6 18.19 30.23 -42.96
CA LEU A 6 17.35 29.67 -44.01
C LEU A 6 16.22 28.83 -43.39
N ALA A 7 14.97 29.13 -43.76
CA ALA A 7 13.81 28.33 -43.39
C ALA A 7 13.75 27.04 -44.24
N ILE A 8 13.70 25.88 -43.57
CA ILE A 8 13.33 24.61 -44.20
C ILE A 8 11.89 24.30 -43.79
N ALA A 9 11.02 24.24 -44.79
CA ALA A 9 9.63 23.83 -44.65
C ALA A 9 9.54 22.33 -44.37
N VAL A 10 8.93 21.96 -43.24
CA VAL A 10 8.47 20.59 -42.99
C VAL A 10 6.95 20.59 -43.13
N ALA A 11 6.47 19.82 -44.11
CA ALA A 11 5.06 19.63 -44.38
C ALA A 11 4.36 19.02 -43.16
N GLY A 12 3.40 19.76 -42.59
CA GLY A 12 2.56 19.28 -41.50
C GLY A 12 1.56 18.25 -42.01
N LEU A 13 1.78 16.97 -41.69
CA LEU A 13 0.70 15.98 -41.65
C LEU A 13 -0.11 16.23 -40.38
N SER A 14 -1.24 16.93 -40.51
CA SER A 14 -2.22 17.07 -39.43
C SER A 14 -2.90 15.72 -39.19
N VAL A 15 -2.38 14.93 -38.26
CA VAL A 15 -3.12 13.81 -37.67
C VAL A 15 -4.18 14.41 -36.75
N LYS A 16 -5.43 14.43 -37.21
CA LYS A 16 -6.58 14.71 -36.34
C LYS A 16 -6.71 13.55 -35.35
N PHE A 17 -6.20 13.74 -34.14
CA PHE A 17 -6.67 12.96 -33.00
C PHE A 17 -8.14 13.33 -32.80
N SER A 18 -9.04 12.40 -33.14
CA SER A 18 -10.37 12.42 -32.54
C SER A 18 -10.15 12.23 -31.05
N ALA A 19 -10.24 13.33 -30.30
CA ALA A 19 -10.43 13.25 -28.87
C ALA A 19 -11.71 12.42 -28.67
N ILE A 20 -11.55 11.18 -28.22
CA ILE A 20 -12.65 10.48 -27.57
C ILE A 20 -13.08 11.44 -26.47
N PRO A 21 -14.33 11.93 -26.46
CA PRO A 21 -14.78 12.74 -25.37
C PRO A 21 -14.58 11.86 -24.14
N LEU A 22 -13.68 12.27 -23.23
CA LEU A 22 -13.81 11.90 -21.84
C LEU A 22 -15.24 12.31 -21.51
N VAL A 23 -16.13 11.31 -21.44
CA VAL A 23 -17.43 11.48 -20.81
C VAL A 23 -17.08 12.08 -19.47
N GLN A 24 -17.32 13.39 -19.34
CA GLN A 24 -17.46 14.00 -18.05
C GLN A 24 -18.63 13.24 -17.44
N GLY A 25 -18.30 12.17 -16.70
CA GLY A 25 -19.25 11.55 -15.82
C GLY A 25 -19.77 12.71 -14.99
N GLU A 26 -21.06 13.01 -15.13
CA GLU A 26 -21.73 13.86 -14.18
C GLU A 26 -21.26 13.39 -12.80
N LYS A 27 -20.77 14.32 -11.97
CA LYS A 27 -20.65 14.05 -10.55
C LYS A 27 -22.05 13.63 -10.14
N GLN A 28 -22.29 12.32 -10.07
CA GLN A 28 -23.43 11.84 -9.33
C GLN A 28 -23.27 12.49 -7.96
N VAL A 29 -24.36 13.02 -7.44
CA VAL A 29 -24.40 13.54 -6.09
C VAL A 29 -24.31 12.28 -5.23
N THR A 30 -23.09 11.73 -5.12
CA THR A 30 -22.85 10.29 -4.99
C THR A 30 -23.30 9.80 -3.63
N ASP A 31 -23.61 8.51 -3.54
CA ASP A 31 -23.79 7.69 -2.31
C ASP A 31 -22.56 7.67 -1.37
N GLY A 32 -21.71 8.69 -1.42
CA GLY A 32 -20.50 8.90 -0.66
C GLY A 32 -20.51 10.25 0.03
N ILE A 33 -19.89 10.29 1.20
CA ILE A 33 -19.79 11.46 2.05
C ILE A 33 -18.41 12.03 1.81
N SER A 34 -18.36 13.23 1.24
CA SER A 34 -17.22 14.08 1.51
C SER A 34 -17.30 14.31 3.00
N SER A 35 -16.29 13.86 3.74
CA SER A 35 -16.05 14.30 5.13
C SER A 35 -15.78 15.83 5.23
N CYS A 36 -16.21 16.59 4.22
CA CYS A 36 -16.08 18.01 4.04
C CYS A 36 -14.61 18.45 3.93
N GLY A 37 -13.75 17.48 3.60
CA GLY A 37 -12.41 17.63 3.06
C GLY A 37 -12.30 16.92 1.70
N ASN A 38 -11.07 16.78 1.21
CA ASN A 38 -10.80 16.22 -0.12
C ASN A 38 -11.02 14.69 -0.19
N ALA A 39 -11.00 14.00 0.95
CA ALA A 39 -11.20 12.56 1.02
C ALA A 39 -12.69 12.19 1.07
N TRP A 40 -13.13 11.44 0.07
CA TRP A 40 -14.48 10.88 -0.06
C TRP A 40 -14.50 9.42 0.38
N MET A 41 -15.57 9.02 1.04
CA MET A 41 -15.82 7.63 1.43
C MET A 41 -17.28 7.24 1.13
N PRO A 42 -17.56 5.97 0.80
CA PRO A 42 -18.92 5.46 0.66
C PRO A 42 -19.72 5.59 1.95
N ARG A 43 -21.03 5.85 1.84
CA ARG A 43 -21.94 5.85 2.97
C ARG A 43 -22.08 4.45 3.58
N ASP A 44 -22.42 3.48 2.73
CA ASP A 44 -22.59 2.07 3.10
C ASP A 44 -21.28 1.28 2.90
N ASP A 45 -21.22 0.09 3.51
CA ASP A 45 -20.13 -0.84 3.24
C ASP A 45 -20.14 -1.26 1.77
N VAL A 46 -18.95 -1.38 1.17
CA VAL A 46 -18.79 -1.66 -0.26
C VAL A 46 -18.15 -3.02 -0.45
N SER A 47 -18.75 -3.85 -1.29
CA SER A 47 -18.17 -5.14 -1.69
C SER A 47 -17.40 -4.98 -3.01
N ILE A 48 -16.09 -5.23 -2.95
CA ILE A 48 -15.18 -5.26 -4.11
C ILE A 48 -14.78 -6.71 -4.42
N ALA A 49 -13.89 -6.90 -5.40
CA ALA A 49 -13.36 -8.21 -5.79
C ALA A 49 -14.46 -9.26 -6.04
N GLN A 50 -15.44 -8.89 -6.88
CA GLN A 50 -16.59 -9.74 -7.21
C GLN A 50 -17.39 -10.22 -5.99
N GLY A 51 -17.47 -9.38 -4.94
CA GLY A 51 -18.24 -9.66 -3.74
C GLY A 51 -17.48 -10.42 -2.65
N THR A 52 -16.20 -10.74 -2.87
CA THR A 52 -15.41 -11.52 -1.91
C THR A 52 -14.74 -10.67 -0.83
N ASP A 53 -14.74 -9.35 -0.99
CA ASP A 53 -14.04 -8.43 -0.09
C ASP A 53 -14.93 -7.22 0.25
N THR A 54 -15.45 -7.20 1.48
CA THR A 54 -16.30 -6.11 1.98
C THR A 54 -15.45 -5.10 2.73
N ARG A 55 -15.50 -3.84 2.29
CA ARG A 55 -14.76 -2.71 2.84
C ARG A 55 -15.71 -1.77 3.57
N ARG A 56 -15.25 -1.28 4.71
CA ARG A 56 -16.05 -0.48 5.63
C ARG A 56 -16.41 0.89 5.03
N GLY A 57 -17.69 1.22 5.03
CA GLY A 57 -18.22 2.55 4.74
C GLY A 57 -18.42 3.38 5.99
N TYR A 58 -18.89 4.60 5.81
CA TYR A 58 -19.07 5.57 6.88
C TYR A 58 -20.03 5.12 7.98
N ILE A 59 -21.18 4.55 7.63
CA ILE A 59 -22.21 4.16 8.62
C ILE A 59 -21.64 3.15 9.63
N THR A 60 -20.97 2.11 9.15
CA THR A 60 -20.36 1.09 10.01
C THR A 60 -19.23 1.68 10.85
N ALA A 61 -18.48 2.64 10.31
CA ALA A 61 -17.44 3.37 11.06
C ALA A 61 -18.05 4.20 12.20
N VAL A 62 -19.14 4.93 11.96
CA VAL A 62 -19.87 5.68 12.99
C VAL A 62 -20.39 4.75 14.07
N GLN A 63 -20.97 3.60 13.69
CA GLN A 63 -21.45 2.62 14.65
C GLN A 63 -20.33 2.10 15.55
N THR A 64 -19.15 1.83 14.97
CA THR A 64 -17.96 1.38 15.71
C THR A 64 -17.52 2.43 16.71
N PHE A 65 -17.37 3.69 16.28
CA PHE A 65 -16.96 4.78 17.16
C PHE A 65 -17.96 5.05 18.29
N CYS A 66 -19.24 5.25 17.96
CA CYS A 66 -20.25 5.60 18.95
C CYS A 66 -20.46 4.48 19.99
N SER A 67 -20.30 3.21 19.59
CA SER A 67 -20.37 2.10 20.53
C SER A 67 -19.17 2.11 21.49
N ALA A 68 -17.96 2.40 20.99
CA ALA A 68 -16.77 2.52 21.83
C ALA A 68 -16.85 3.74 22.76
N ALA A 69 -17.35 4.88 22.27
CA ALA A 69 -17.43 6.14 23.01
C ALA A 69 -18.56 6.18 24.05
N ASN A 70 -19.50 5.23 24.03
CA ASN A 70 -20.65 5.24 24.93
C ASN A 70 -20.25 5.24 26.41
N GLY A 71 -20.84 6.14 27.19
CA GLY A 71 -20.55 6.29 28.62
C GLY A 71 -19.23 7.01 28.92
N GLN A 72 -18.41 7.32 27.92
CA GLN A 72 -17.19 8.10 28.12
C GLN A 72 -17.53 9.55 28.45
N THR A 73 -16.81 10.12 29.41
CA THR A 73 -16.98 11.51 29.84
C THR A 73 -15.88 12.38 29.24
N VAL A 74 -16.28 13.41 28.50
CA VAL A 74 -15.38 14.45 27.98
C VAL A 74 -15.45 15.67 28.91
N LYS A 75 -14.32 16.04 29.51
CA LYS A 75 -14.21 17.22 30.38
C LYS A 75 -14.40 18.53 29.59
N PRO A 76 -14.76 19.65 30.25
CA PRO A 76 -14.81 20.96 29.61
C PRO A 76 -13.54 21.29 28.82
N GLY A 77 -13.68 21.70 27.56
CA GLY A 77 -12.57 21.97 26.63
C GLY A 77 -11.83 20.73 26.15
N GLY A 78 -12.28 19.53 26.54
CA GLY A 78 -11.63 18.26 26.23
C GLY A 78 -12.10 17.61 24.94
N TYR A 79 -11.38 16.56 24.55
CA TYR A 79 -11.64 15.75 23.36
C TYR A 79 -11.74 14.28 23.72
N LEU A 80 -12.58 13.56 22.98
CA LEU A 80 -12.48 12.11 22.81
C LEU A 80 -12.44 11.81 21.32
N SER A 81 -11.41 11.11 20.87
CA SER A 81 -11.20 10.82 19.46
C SER A 81 -10.89 9.36 19.20
N LEU A 82 -11.08 8.93 17.96
CA LEU A 82 -10.75 7.58 17.48
C LEU A 82 -10.57 7.62 15.97
N ALA A 83 -9.55 6.94 15.44
CA ALA A 83 -9.44 6.67 14.01
C ALA A 83 -9.90 5.25 13.73
N THR A 84 -10.65 5.05 12.65
CA THR A 84 -10.99 3.70 12.19
C THR A 84 -10.88 3.61 10.68
N GLU A 85 -10.61 2.42 10.17
CA GLU A 85 -10.47 2.18 8.74
C GLU A 85 -11.79 2.40 8.01
N VAL A 86 -11.72 3.04 6.85
CA VAL A 86 -12.81 3.19 5.88
C VAL A 86 -12.27 3.04 4.47
N PHE A 87 -13.14 2.71 3.52
CA PHE A 87 -12.82 2.73 2.11
C PHE A 87 -12.89 4.18 1.59
N LEU A 88 -11.80 4.68 1.03
CA LEU A 88 -11.79 5.99 0.38
C LEU A 88 -11.82 5.82 -1.13
N ASN A 89 -12.75 6.48 -1.81
CA ASN A 89 -13.04 6.28 -3.24
C ASN A 89 -12.88 7.55 -4.08
N ASP A 90 -12.47 8.68 -3.50
CA ASP A 90 -12.27 9.95 -4.22
C ASP A 90 -13.54 10.39 -5.01
N GLY A 91 -14.73 10.02 -4.51
CA GLY A 91 -16.02 10.33 -5.12
C GLY A 91 -16.32 9.55 -6.40
N LYS A 92 -15.49 8.55 -6.75
CA LYS A 92 -15.68 7.67 -7.91
C LYS A 92 -16.48 6.43 -7.53
N ASN A 93 -16.88 5.62 -8.51
CA ASN A 93 -17.60 4.37 -8.25
C ASN A 93 -16.79 3.46 -7.29
N PRO A 94 -17.26 3.20 -6.07
CA PRO A 94 -16.48 2.48 -5.09
C PRO A 94 -16.37 0.98 -5.37
N ALA A 95 -17.19 0.42 -6.27
CA ALA A 95 -17.00 -0.95 -6.75
C ALA A 95 -15.76 -1.11 -7.67
N THR A 96 -15.21 0.01 -8.15
CA THR A 96 -14.07 0.04 -9.09
C THR A 96 -12.87 0.81 -8.54
N TYR A 97 -13.12 1.88 -7.79
CA TYR A 97 -12.09 2.79 -7.31
C TYR A 97 -12.13 2.89 -5.79
N GLY A 98 -10.99 2.67 -5.17
CA GLY A 98 -10.74 3.10 -3.81
C GLY A 98 -9.58 2.39 -3.16
N VAL A 99 -9.22 2.89 -1.99
CA VAL A 99 -8.11 2.43 -1.18
C VAL A 99 -8.52 2.38 0.28
N LEU A 100 -7.77 1.62 1.08
CA LEU A 100 -7.87 1.73 2.53
C LEU A 100 -7.44 3.13 2.96
N GLY A 101 -8.30 3.82 3.68
CA GLY A 101 -7.97 5.02 4.43
C GLY A 101 -8.63 4.99 5.79
N PHE A 102 -8.84 6.18 6.35
CA PHE A 102 -9.28 6.36 7.72
C PHE A 102 -10.32 7.46 7.83
N VAL A 103 -11.19 7.33 8.82
CA VAL A 103 -12.02 8.42 9.30
C VAL A 103 -11.61 8.71 10.73
N TYR A 104 -11.30 9.96 11.02
CA TYR A 104 -10.97 10.43 12.35
C TYR A 104 -12.24 11.01 12.97
N PHE A 105 -12.75 10.33 13.98
CA PHE A 105 -13.87 10.81 14.76
C PHE A 105 -13.38 11.61 15.95
N GLU A 106 -14.07 12.71 16.26
CA GLU A 106 -13.78 13.53 17.45
C GLU A 106 -15.08 14.02 18.09
N VAL A 107 -15.17 13.94 19.41
CA VAL A 107 -16.15 14.65 20.21
C VAL A 107 -15.40 15.71 21.01
N HIS A 108 -15.72 16.97 20.74
CA HIS A 108 -15.13 18.11 21.45
C HIS A 108 -16.20 18.76 22.33
N ASN A 109 -15.90 18.83 23.62
CA ASN A 109 -16.75 19.45 24.61
C ASN A 109 -16.41 20.95 24.77
N LYS A 110 -17.20 21.83 24.16
CA LYS A 110 -17.04 23.29 24.29
C LYS A 110 -17.84 23.90 25.45
N ILE A 111 -18.64 23.11 26.17
CA ILE A 111 -19.44 23.59 27.31
C ILE A 111 -18.63 23.57 28.62
N LYS A 112 -19.13 24.25 29.64
CA LYS A 112 -18.44 24.41 30.94
C LYS A 112 -18.64 23.26 31.93
N SER A 113 -19.37 22.21 31.53
CA SER A 113 -19.63 21.01 32.34
C SER A 113 -19.13 19.76 31.64
N ASP A 114 -18.99 18.68 32.39
CA ASP A 114 -18.72 17.35 31.83
C ASP A 114 -19.82 16.95 30.83
N HIS A 115 -19.42 16.25 29.78
CA HIS A 115 -20.33 15.69 28.79
C HIS A 115 -20.13 14.17 28.71
N THR A 116 -21.18 13.41 29.02
CA THR A 116 -21.19 11.96 28.84
C THR A 116 -21.77 11.62 27.48
N ILE A 117 -21.00 10.91 26.66
CA ILE A 117 -21.42 10.54 25.32
C ILE A 117 -22.43 9.39 25.40
N SER A 118 -23.60 9.58 24.79
CA SER A 118 -24.57 8.51 24.56
C SER A 118 -24.41 7.95 23.14
N THR A 119 -24.58 6.64 22.97
CA THR A 119 -24.59 6.01 21.63
C THR A 119 -25.63 6.65 20.71
N GLU A 120 -26.82 6.98 21.25
CA GLU A 120 -27.94 7.51 20.49
C GLU A 120 -27.63 8.90 19.92
N ASP A 121 -27.18 9.83 20.77
CA ASP A 121 -26.84 11.19 20.33
C ASP A 121 -25.64 11.17 19.38
N CYS A 122 -24.61 10.38 19.70
CA CYS A 122 -23.43 10.23 18.85
C CYS A 122 -23.82 9.78 17.43
N LYS A 123 -24.65 8.73 17.31
CA LYS A 123 -25.12 8.25 16.02
C LYS A 123 -26.00 9.27 15.33
N LYS A 124 -26.94 9.88 16.05
CA LYS A 124 -27.83 10.92 15.51
C LYS A 124 -27.05 12.03 14.81
N TYR A 125 -26.01 12.54 15.47
CA TYR A 125 -25.25 13.68 14.97
C TYR A 125 -24.26 13.31 13.86
N LEU A 126 -23.54 12.20 14.01
CA LEU A 126 -22.59 11.77 12.97
C LEU A 126 -23.28 11.24 11.72
N LEU A 127 -24.39 10.51 11.83
CA LEU A 127 -25.13 10.01 10.66
C LEU A 127 -25.89 11.12 9.93
N ALA A 128 -26.21 12.23 10.59
CA ALA A 128 -26.81 13.38 9.92
C ALA A 128 -25.87 14.00 8.85
N LEU A 129 -24.54 13.83 9.00
CA LEU A 129 -23.55 14.22 7.98
C LEU A 129 -23.66 13.38 6.70
N SER A 130 -24.33 12.22 6.78
CA SER A 130 -24.53 11.28 5.68
C SER A 130 -25.94 11.22 5.11
N ALA A 131 -26.84 12.06 5.62
CA ALA A 131 -28.21 12.11 5.13
C ALA A 131 -28.26 12.65 3.69
N ASP A 132 -29.22 12.19 2.90
CA ASP A 132 -29.41 12.67 1.53
C ASP A 132 -29.71 14.19 1.56
N GLY A 133 -28.94 14.97 0.79
CA GLY A 133 -29.02 16.43 0.83
C GLY A 133 -28.46 17.07 2.11
N GLY A 134 -27.86 16.28 3.00
CA GLY A 134 -27.22 16.73 4.21
C GLY A 134 -26.06 17.67 3.90
N GLN A 135 -26.00 18.78 4.63
CA GLN A 135 -24.88 19.70 4.56
C GLN A 135 -23.83 19.33 5.60
N CYS A 136 -22.57 19.42 5.18
CA CYS A 136 -21.36 19.34 5.99
C CYS A 136 -21.29 20.29 7.22
N SER A 137 -22.30 21.14 7.37
CA SER A 137 -22.47 22.16 8.40
C SER A 137 -23.98 22.38 8.61
N GLY A 138 -24.44 22.50 9.85
CA GLY A 138 -25.75 23.07 10.17
C GLY A 138 -25.77 24.58 9.94
N GLU A 139 -26.96 25.18 9.77
CA GLU A 139 -27.18 26.60 9.45
C GLU A 139 -26.56 27.61 10.43
N GLN A 140 -26.07 27.17 11.59
CA GLN A 140 -25.47 27.99 12.65
C GLN A 140 -23.99 27.65 12.93
N ASN A 141 -23.35 26.78 12.13
CA ASN A 141 -22.03 26.22 12.45
C ASN A 141 -20.89 27.07 11.86
N HIS A 142 -20.21 27.84 12.71
CA HIS A 142 -18.98 28.58 12.39
C HIS A 142 -17.70 27.71 12.46
N ASP A 143 -17.76 26.40 12.15
CA ASP A 143 -16.58 25.54 12.19
C ASP A 143 -15.87 25.51 10.83
N THR A 144 -14.56 25.78 10.84
CA THR A 144 -13.70 25.92 9.66
C THR A 144 -13.13 24.59 9.16
N LYS A 145 -13.37 23.47 9.87
CA LYS A 145 -12.71 22.18 9.58
C LYS A 145 -13.49 21.26 8.64
N GLY A 146 -14.78 21.49 8.43
CA GLY A 146 -15.66 20.57 7.70
C GLY A 146 -15.94 19.28 8.50
N GLY A 147 -17.06 18.60 8.20
CA GLY A 147 -17.35 17.28 8.75
C GLY A 147 -17.88 17.35 10.19
N THR A 148 -18.48 18.48 10.54
CA THR A 148 -18.82 18.81 11.92
C THR A 148 -20.32 18.94 12.12
N TRP A 149 -20.85 18.19 13.07
CA TRP A 149 -22.15 18.49 13.67
C TRP A 149 -21.96 19.21 15.00
N GLN A 150 -22.45 20.44 15.11
CA GLN A 150 -22.43 21.20 16.36
C GLN A 150 -23.82 21.25 17.01
N VAL A 151 -23.88 20.93 18.29
CA VAL A 151 -25.10 21.03 19.10
C VAL A 151 -25.22 22.47 19.63
N GLY A 152 -25.99 23.30 18.95
CA GLY A 152 -26.14 24.72 19.29
C GLY A 152 -24.87 25.56 19.01
N ASN A 153 -24.90 26.85 19.38
CA ASN A 153 -23.87 27.81 18.92
C ASN A 153 -22.48 27.65 19.57
N ASN A 154 -22.37 26.98 20.73
CA ASN A 154 -21.11 26.76 21.47
C ASN A 154 -21.16 25.45 22.30
N GLY A 155 -21.85 24.43 21.78
CA GLY A 155 -22.04 23.16 22.49
C GLY A 155 -21.06 22.07 22.09
N ILE A 156 -21.50 20.82 22.23
CA ILE A 156 -20.73 19.65 21.82
C ILE A 156 -20.62 19.62 20.30
N SER A 157 -19.42 19.37 19.78
CA SER A 157 -19.23 19.14 18.34
C SER A 157 -18.74 17.73 18.08
N TYR A 158 -19.35 17.07 17.09
CA TYR A 158 -19.00 15.75 16.58
C TYR A 158 -18.36 15.91 15.21
N HIS A 159 -17.18 15.35 15.02
CA HIS A 159 -16.40 15.46 13.80
C HIS A 159 -16.19 14.10 13.17
N ALA A 160 -16.15 14.06 11.84
CA ALA A 160 -15.69 12.92 11.08
C ALA A 160 -14.87 13.38 9.87
N LEU A 161 -13.56 13.15 9.91
CA LEU A 161 -12.61 13.65 8.91
C LEU A 161 -11.91 12.49 8.19
N GLY A 162 -12.12 12.38 6.88
CA GLY A 162 -11.48 11.38 6.02
C GLY A 162 -10.00 11.69 5.79
N ASN A 163 -9.15 10.67 5.88
CA ASN A 163 -7.71 10.76 5.76
C ASN A 163 -7.13 9.51 5.10
N GLU A 164 -6.30 9.67 4.07
CA GLU A 164 -5.54 8.56 3.47
C GLU A 164 -4.35 8.15 4.35
N ILE A 165 -3.84 9.09 5.13
CA ILE A 165 -2.69 8.88 6.00
C ILE A 165 -3.19 8.38 7.37
N PRO A 166 -2.53 7.39 7.98
CA PRO A 166 -2.83 6.97 9.35
C PRO A 166 -2.60 8.09 10.39
N PRO A 167 -3.26 8.03 11.56
CA PRO A 167 -3.02 8.99 12.63
C PRO A 167 -1.61 8.85 13.21
N LYS A 168 -1.05 9.94 13.73
CA LYS A 168 0.25 9.94 14.43
C LYS A 168 0.17 9.36 15.84
N GLN A 169 -1.03 9.25 16.40
CA GLN A 169 -1.29 8.62 17.69
C GLN A 169 -1.61 7.13 17.49
N ASP A 170 -1.33 6.30 18.49
CA ASP A 170 -1.82 4.91 18.56
C ASP A 170 -3.33 4.90 18.88
N ALA A 171 -4.13 5.35 17.92
CA ALA A 171 -5.56 5.59 18.04
C ALA A 171 -6.38 4.85 16.96
N ILE A 172 -5.75 3.95 16.20
CA ILE A 172 -6.45 3.12 15.22
C ILE A 172 -7.25 2.07 15.99
N ASN A 173 -8.58 2.14 15.87
CA ASN A 173 -9.54 1.30 16.58
C ASN A 173 -9.42 1.36 18.11
N LYS A 174 -8.87 2.46 18.64
CA LYS A 174 -8.68 2.71 20.07
C LYS A 174 -9.15 4.12 20.41
N LEU A 175 -9.84 4.27 21.55
CA LEU A 175 -10.21 5.58 22.05
C LEU A 175 -8.97 6.35 22.51
N PHE A 176 -8.92 7.63 22.17
CA PHE A 176 -7.86 8.54 22.54
C PHE A 176 -8.47 9.79 23.19
N ALA A 177 -8.20 9.96 24.48
CA ALA A 177 -8.74 11.07 25.26
C ALA A 177 -7.76 12.25 25.36
N GLY A 178 -8.30 13.46 25.45
CA GLY A 178 -7.55 14.66 25.81
C GLY A 178 -7.01 15.48 24.64
N SER A 179 -7.02 14.98 23.40
CA SER A 179 -6.71 15.81 22.22
C SER A 179 -7.27 15.26 20.92
N ALA A 180 -7.35 16.14 19.92
CA ALA A 180 -7.66 15.80 18.54
C ALA A 180 -6.61 14.89 17.89
N LEU A 181 -7.03 14.07 16.92
CA LEU A 181 -6.11 13.26 16.13
C LEU A 181 -5.43 14.11 15.07
N GLY A 182 -4.19 13.74 14.73
CA GLY A 182 -3.45 14.38 13.66
C GLY A 182 -2.93 13.35 12.68
N SER A 183 -3.01 13.65 11.40
CA SER A 183 -2.41 12.81 10.36
C SER A 183 -0.89 12.86 10.48
N GLN A 184 -0.22 11.74 10.17
CA GLN A 184 1.24 11.70 10.10
C GLN A 184 1.76 12.56 8.94
N THR A 185 3.01 13.01 9.05
CA THR A 185 3.75 13.48 7.87
C THR A 185 4.41 12.28 7.22
N VAL A 186 4.10 12.01 5.96
CA VAL A 186 4.73 10.92 5.22
C VAL A 186 6.17 11.31 4.87
N ASN A 187 7.12 10.45 5.23
CA ASN A 187 8.52 10.68 4.93
C ASN A 187 8.89 10.04 3.59
N LYS A 188 9.19 10.87 2.59
CA LYS A 188 9.77 10.44 1.30
C LYS A 188 11.29 10.61 1.22
N GLY A 189 11.90 11.09 2.31
CA GLY A 189 13.35 11.22 2.49
C GLY A 189 13.94 10.05 3.27
N SER A 190 15.10 10.26 3.90
CA SER A 190 15.95 9.21 4.50
C SER A 190 15.41 8.54 5.77
N GLY A 191 14.31 9.00 6.34
CA GLY A 191 13.73 8.39 7.55
C GLY A 191 12.65 7.36 7.23
N ALA A 192 12.12 6.71 8.26
CA ALA A 192 11.04 5.73 8.12
C ALA A 192 9.82 6.36 7.42
N PRO A 193 9.17 5.65 6.47
CA PRO A 193 8.05 6.22 5.70
C PRO A 193 6.89 6.73 6.57
N LEU A 194 6.63 6.05 7.68
CA LEU A 194 5.64 6.40 8.69
C LEU A 194 6.25 6.22 10.08
N ASN A 195 5.91 7.10 11.01
CA ASN A 195 6.36 7.03 12.40
C ASN A 195 5.28 7.63 13.35
N PRO A 196 4.62 6.81 14.18
CA PRO A 196 4.77 5.36 14.29
C PRO A 196 4.17 4.62 13.07
N TRP A 197 4.61 3.37 12.84
CA TRP A 197 3.93 2.51 11.87
C TRP A 197 2.50 2.17 12.37
N PRO A 198 1.46 2.21 11.51
CA PRO A 198 0.08 1.88 11.88
C PRO A 198 -0.12 0.37 12.01
N LEU A 199 0.41 -0.24 13.07
CA LEU A 199 0.51 -1.69 13.24
C LEU A 199 -0.84 -2.44 13.15
N ASP A 200 -1.95 -1.77 13.49
CA ASP A 200 -3.29 -2.37 13.49
C ASP A 200 -4.12 -2.12 12.21
N SER A 201 -3.63 -1.32 11.26
CA SER A 201 -4.44 -0.95 10.08
C SER A 201 -4.55 -2.01 8.99
N LEU A 202 -3.69 -3.02 9.02
CA LEU A 202 -3.67 -4.10 8.02
C LEU A 202 -4.51 -5.32 8.44
N ASN A 203 -5.10 -5.31 9.64
CA ASN A 203 -5.75 -6.47 10.25
C ASN A 203 -6.90 -7.04 9.39
N SER A 204 -7.67 -6.16 8.73
CA SER A 204 -8.81 -6.54 7.89
C SER A 204 -8.49 -6.61 6.39
N VAL A 205 -7.25 -6.28 6.00
CA VAL A 205 -6.86 -6.26 4.59
C VAL A 205 -6.69 -7.69 4.09
N LYS A 206 -7.48 -8.05 3.08
CA LYS A 206 -7.34 -9.34 2.39
C LYS A 206 -6.19 -9.27 1.39
N PRO A 207 -5.26 -10.23 1.39
CA PRO A 207 -4.21 -10.26 0.39
C PRO A 207 -4.79 -10.53 -1.00
N THR A 208 -4.16 -9.95 -2.00
CA THR A 208 -4.50 -10.12 -3.41
C THR A 208 -3.23 -10.34 -4.22
N ASN A 209 -3.36 -11.06 -5.33
CA ASN A 209 -2.26 -11.34 -6.25
C ASN A 209 -1.91 -10.08 -7.07
N CYS A 210 -1.34 -9.08 -6.41
CA CYS A 210 -0.71 -7.93 -7.05
C CYS A 210 0.74 -7.75 -6.60
N HIS A 211 1.52 -7.20 -7.53
CA HIS A 211 2.89 -6.79 -7.31
C HIS A 211 2.97 -5.26 -7.46
N SER A 212 3.42 -4.59 -6.40
CA SER A 212 3.55 -3.14 -6.37
C SER A 212 4.94 -2.75 -6.86
N HIS A 213 5.06 -2.52 -8.16
CA HIS A 213 6.29 -2.02 -8.78
C HIS A 213 6.68 -0.66 -8.20
N ASN A 214 7.93 -0.54 -7.73
CA ASN A 214 8.55 0.68 -7.23
C ASN A 214 7.71 1.43 -6.19
N ASP A 215 7.17 0.71 -5.20
CA ASP A 215 6.26 1.28 -4.21
C ASP A 215 6.85 2.46 -3.43
N TYR A 216 8.17 2.52 -3.29
CA TYR A 216 8.92 3.65 -2.72
C TYR A 216 8.73 5.00 -3.46
N THR A 217 8.14 4.99 -4.66
CA THR A 217 7.78 6.20 -5.43
C THR A 217 6.37 6.73 -5.11
N ARG A 218 5.54 5.93 -4.42
CA ARG A 218 4.16 6.29 -4.08
C ARG A 218 4.07 7.37 -3.01
N ASP A 219 2.86 7.88 -2.82
CA ASP A 219 2.58 8.90 -1.80
C ASP A 219 2.81 8.41 -0.38
N ILE A 220 2.40 7.18 -0.07
CA ILE A 220 2.68 6.51 1.20
C ILE A 220 3.42 5.18 0.92
N PRO A 221 4.76 5.18 0.81
CA PRO A 221 5.61 4.11 0.25
C PRO A 221 5.11 2.64 0.33
N VAL A 222 5.73 1.80 1.16
CA VAL A 222 5.33 0.39 1.31
C VAL A 222 3.93 0.23 1.91
N TYR A 223 3.44 1.25 2.63
CA TYR A 223 2.12 1.23 3.25
C TYR A 223 1.00 1.10 2.21
N SER A 224 1.01 1.93 1.17
CA SER A 224 -0.03 1.92 0.13
C SER A 224 -0.10 0.59 -0.62
N ALA A 225 1.04 -0.08 -0.80
CA ALA A 225 1.08 -1.42 -1.41
C ALA A 225 0.41 -2.46 -0.51
N LEU A 226 0.78 -2.46 0.77
CA LEU A 226 0.24 -3.40 1.73
C LEU A 226 -1.25 -3.15 2.01
N SER A 227 -1.68 -1.88 2.07
CA SER A 227 -3.04 -1.48 2.42
C SER A 227 -4.10 -1.89 1.38
N VAL A 228 -3.69 -2.08 0.13
CA VAL A 228 -4.55 -2.63 -0.95
C VAL A 228 -4.43 -4.16 -1.07
N GLY A 229 -3.55 -4.79 -0.28
CA GLY A 229 -3.39 -6.24 -0.20
C GLY A 229 -2.29 -6.83 -1.09
N CYS A 230 -1.41 -6.04 -1.70
CA CYS A 230 -0.37 -6.62 -2.57
C CYS A 230 0.58 -7.54 -1.83
N ILE A 231 0.69 -8.77 -2.34
CA ILE A 231 1.62 -9.79 -1.82
C ILE A 231 3.01 -9.72 -2.47
N GLY A 232 3.23 -8.80 -3.41
CA GLY A 232 4.53 -8.48 -3.98
C GLY A 232 4.83 -6.98 -3.85
N ILE A 233 6.03 -6.65 -3.40
CA ILE A 233 6.56 -5.28 -3.31
C ILE A 233 7.98 -5.24 -3.89
N GLU A 234 8.44 -4.07 -4.31
CA GLU A 234 9.69 -3.95 -5.07
C GLU A 234 10.51 -2.75 -4.67
N ALA A 235 11.78 -3.03 -4.37
CA ALA A 235 12.78 -2.03 -4.04
C ALA A 235 13.92 -2.07 -5.05
N ASP A 236 14.13 -0.96 -5.75
CA ASP A 236 15.30 -0.74 -6.59
C ASP A 236 16.48 -0.31 -5.72
N VAL A 237 17.61 -1.00 -5.79
CA VAL A 237 18.75 -0.76 -4.89
C VAL A 237 20.05 -0.45 -5.62
N PHE A 238 20.80 0.48 -5.02
CA PHE A 238 22.17 0.83 -5.35
C PHE A 238 23.08 0.62 -4.14
N TYR A 239 24.27 0.05 -4.35
CA TYR A 239 25.30 0.04 -3.32
C TYR A 239 25.98 1.41 -3.23
N VAL A 240 25.93 2.05 -2.06
CA VAL A 240 26.56 3.36 -1.83
C VAL A 240 27.14 3.40 -0.42
N GLY A 241 28.45 3.62 -0.30
CA GLY A 241 29.09 3.91 0.98
C GLY A 241 28.96 2.81 2.05
N GLY A 242 28.74 1.56 1.65
CA GLY A 242 28.57 0.43 2.59
C GLY A 242 27.12 0.06 2.93
N ASP A 243 26.14 0.72 2.30
CA ASP A 243 24.70 0.45 2.49
C ASP A 243 24.00 0.28 1.12
N VAL A 244 22.75 -0.18 1.15
CA VAL A 244 21.86 -0.31 -0.02
C VAL A 244 20.80 0.77 0.02
N ILE A 245 20.94 1.73 -0.88
CA ILE A 245 20.07 2.90 -0.99
C ILE A 245 19.07 2.71 -2.12
N ILE A 246 17.84 3.17 -1.89
CA ILE A 246 16.72 3.01 -2.80
C ILE A 246 16.70 4.13 -3.84
N GLY A 247 16.44 3.75 -5.09
CA GLY A 247 16.11 4.65 -6.18
C GLY A 247 16.09 3.94 -7.53
N HIS A 248 15.41 4.53 -8.52
CA HIS A 248 15.32 3.94 -9.86
C HIS A 248 16.51 4.32 -10.76
N VAL A 249 16.82 5.62 -10.83
CA VAL A 249 17.90 6.19 -11.67
C VAL A 249 19.03 6.74 -10.82
N LEU A 250 18.72 7.56 -9.81
CA LEU A 250 19.66 8.05 -8.83
C LEU A 250 19.11 7.78 -7.42
N PRO A 251 19.89 7.14 -6.54
CA PRO A 251 19.47 6.91 -5.16
C PRO A 251 19.41 8.22 -4.39
N THR A 252 18.41 8.36 -3.51
CA THR A 252 18.35 9.50 -2.57
C THR A 252 19.12 9.12 -1.30
N PRO A 253 20.20 9.85 -0.93
CA PRO A 253 21.01 9.49 0.23
C PRO A 253 20.19 9.26 1.50
N GLY A 254 20.47 8.15 2.18
CA GLY A 254 19.82 7.77 3.44
C GLY A 254 18.46 7.06 3.29
N ARG A 255 17.86 6.96 2.10
CA ARG A 255 16.69 6.10 1.87
C ARG A 255 17.11 4.63 1.73
N THR A 256 17.46 3.98 2.83
CA THR A 256 18.03 2.62 2.76
C THR A 256 16.95 1.54 2.68
N LEU A 257 17.31 0.36 2.15
CA LEU A 257 16.45 -0.84 2.18
C LEU A 257 15.98 -1.16 3.60
N SER A 258 16.87 -0.97 4.58
CA SER A 258 16.57 -1.23 5.99
C SER A 258 15.43 -0.36 6.50
N VAL A 259 15.53 0.95 6.29
CA VAL A 259 14.58 1.94 6.82
C VAL A 259 13.24 1.89 6.09
N GLN A 260 13.26 1.70 4.77
CA GLN A 260 12.05 1.79 3.94
C GLN A 260 11.24 0.47 3.94
N TYR A 261 11.89 -0.69 4.09
CA TYR A 261 11.23 -2.00 3.96
C TYR A 261 11.44 -2.90 5.18
N VAL A 262 12.70 -3.19 5.54
CA VAL A 262 12.99 -4.22 6.56
C VAL A 262 12.40 -3.86 7.93
N GLN A 263 12.61 -2.62 8.39
CA GLN A 263 12.12 -2.17 9.70
C GLN A 263 10.59 -2.13 9.77
N PRO A 264 9.85 -1.52 8.81
CA PRO A 264 8.39 -1.59 8.79
C PRO A 264 7.85 -3.03 8.77
N LEU A 265 8.40 -3.90 7.90
CA LEU A 265 7.95 -5.29 7.82
C LEU A 265 8.18 -6.04 9.13
N LYS A 266 9.37 -5.87 9.75
CA LYS A 266 9.66 -6.48 11.05
C LYS A 266 8.71 -5.97 12.12
N ALA A 267 8.44 -4.67 12.19
CA ALA A 267 7.53 -4.09 13.18
C ALA A 267 6.12 -4.68 13.07
N ILE A 268 5.60 -4.85 11.85
CA ILE A 268 4.30 -5.52 11.61
C ILE A 268 4.35 -6.97 12.10
N LEU A 269 5.39 -7.72 11.74
CA LEU A 269 5.49 -9.15 12.07
C LEU A 269 5.69 -9.38 13.57
N ASP A 270 6.54 -8.59 14.23
CA ASP A 270 6.70 -8.62 15.67
C ASP A 270 5.37 -8.33 16.36
N HIS A 271 4.66 -7.27 15.95
CA HIS A 271 3.34 -6.92 16.51
C HIS A 271 2.32 -8.06 16.33
N ASN A 272 2.27 -8.65 15.14
CA ASN A 272 1.33 -9.72 14.82
C ASN A 272 1.62 -11.02 15.58
N ASN A 273 2.85 -11.22 16.04
CA ASN A 273 3.30 -12.42 16.74
C ASN A 273 3.67 -12.17 18.22
N GLY A 274 3.23 -11.06 18.81
CA GLY A 274 3.44 -10.77 20.23
C GLY A 274 4.91 -10.56 20.63
N GLY A 275 5.74 -10.07 19.71
CA GLY A 275 7.16 -9.77 19.94
C GLY A 275 8.09 -10.99 19.88
N SER A 276 7.61 -12.15 19.43
CA SER A 276 8.40 -13.37 19.27
C SER A 276 8.23 -13.97 17.87
N PRO A 277 9.14 -14.85 17.41
CA PRO A 277 8.94 -15.60 16.17
C PRO A 277 7.62 -16.36 16.20
N GLY A 278 6.85 -16.26 15.12
CA GLY A 278 5.55 -16.89 15.00
C GLY A 278 5.13 -17.05 13.54
N ASN A 279 3.89 -17.53 13.34
CA ASN A 279 3.40 -17.91 12.02
C ASN A 279 2.40 -16.92 11.41
N VAL A 280 2.13 -15.79 12.07
CA VAL A 280 1.21 -14.76 11.57
C VAL A 280 1.98 -13.80 10.66
N GLY A 281 1.63 -13.80 9.37
CA GLY A 281 2.20 -12.92 8.36
C GLY A 281 1.73 -11.47 8.47
N ILE A 282 1.97 -10.70 7.40
CA ILE A 282 1.60 -9.28 7.31
C ILE A 282 0.08 -9.08 7.41
N TYR A 283 -0.70 -9.99 6.81
CA TYR A 283 -2.15 -9.91 6.73
C TYR A 283 -2.83 -10.83 7.75
N LYS A 284 -3.42 -10.28 8.82
CA LYS A 284 -4.17 -11.13 9.80
C LYS A 284 -5.42 -11.77 9.20
N ALA A 285 -6.00 -11.20 8.16
CA ALA A 285 -7.11 -11.81 7.43
C ALA A 285 -6.73 -13.12 6.73
N ASN A 286 -5.43 -13.33 6.44
CA ASN A 286 -4.88 -14.60 5.96
C ASN A 286 -3.46 -14.78 6.54
N PRO A 287 -3.34 -15.29 7.79
CA PRO A 287 -2.08 -15.33 8.53
C PRO A 287 -0.95 -16.09 7.83
N GLY A 288 -1.27 -17.06 6.97
CA GLY A 288 -0.27 -17.86 6.25
C GLY A 288 0.26 -17.20 4.96
N GLN A 289 -0.26 -16.04 4.56
CA GLN A 289 0.15 -15.39 3.32
C GLN A 289 1.60 -14.87 3.42
N SER A 290 2.50 -15.44 2.61
CA SER A 290 3.84 -14.90 2.39
C SER A 290 3.78 -13.64 1.50
N VAL A 291 4.60 -12.65 1.81
CA VAL A 291 4.83 -11.46 0.98
C VAL A 291 6.19 -11.57 0.32
N THR A 292 6.27 -11.26 -0.97
CA THR A 292 7.53 -11.25 -1.71
C THR A 292 8.11 -9.84 -1.75
N LEU A 293 9.34 -9.69 -1.27
CA LEU A 293 10.16 -8.50 -1.45
C LEU A 293 11.10 -8.74 -2.63
N LEU A 294 10.76 -8.19 -3.79
CA LEU A 294 11.63 -8.16 -4.95
C LEU A 294 12.66 -7.03 -4.77
N VAL A 295 13.94 -7.36 -4.86
CA VAL A 295 15.05 -6.42 -4.75
C VAL A 295 15.72 -6.35 -6.12
N ASP A 296 15.51 -5.25 -6.84
CA ASP A 296 16.09 -5.04 -8.17
C ASP A 296 17.45 -4.36 -8.05
N PHE A 297 18.50 -5.06 -8.46
CA PHE A 297 19.88 -4.59 -8.42
C PHE A 297 20.14 -3.73 -9.65
N LYS A 298 20.24 -2.42 -9.46
CA LYS A 298 20.44 -1.47 -10.57
C LYS A 298 21.85 -1.42 -11.14
N THR A 299 22.81 -2.09 -10.51
CA THR A 299 24.19 -2.17 -10.97
C THR A 299 24.80 -3.54 -10.68
N SER A 300 25.84 -3.90 -11.42
CA SER A 300 26.62 -5.12 -11.22
C SER A 300 27.70 -5.01 -10.13
N ASP A 301 27.61 -4.02 -9.22
CA ASP A 301 28.56 -3.91 -8.10
C ASP A 301 28.48 -5.17 -7.23
N THR A 302 29.61 -5.86 -7.12
CA THR A 302 29.74 -7.15 -6.43
C THR A 302 29.39 -7.09 -4.95
N LYS A 303 29.47 -5.90 -4.33
CA LYS A 303 29.17 -5.68 -2.90
C LYS A 303 27.68 -5.52 -2.62
N THR A 304 26.85 -5.32 -3.64
CA THR A 304 25.41 -5.08 -3.46
C THR A 304 24.74 -6.26 -2.76
N LEU A 305 25.07 -7.51 -3.15
CA LEU A 305 24.47 -8.70 -2.54
C LEU A 305 24.78 -8.77 -1.04
N ASP A 306 26.05 -8.58 -0.66
CA ASP A 306 26.48 -8.64 0.74
C ASP A 306 25.78 -7.57 1.57
N ALA A 307 25.59 -6.36 1.02
CA ALA A 307 24.89 -5.27 1.66
C ALA A 307 23.38 -5.52 1.80
N VAL A 308 22.73 -6.12 0.78
CA VAL A 308 21.33 -6.58 0.86
C VAL A 308 21.18 -7.64 1.95
N VAL A 309 22.01 -8.68 1.94
CA VAL A 309 21.95 -9.78 2.91
C VAL A 309 22.19 -9.29 4.34
N LYS A 310 23.08 -8.31 4.53
CA LYS A 310 23.27 -7.60 5.80
C LYS A 310 22.03 -6.80 6.20
N ALA A 311 21.43 -6.04 5.29
CA ALA A 311 20.24 -5.23 5.58
C ALA A 311 19.04 -6.08 6.01
N LEU A 312 18.94 -7.33 5.51
CA LEU A 312 17.88 -8.30 5.84
C LEU A 312 18.04 -8.97 7.20
N GLN A 313 19.17 -8.79 7.89
CA GLN A 313 19.47 -9.47 9.14
C GLN A 313 18.38 -9.34 10.23
N PRO A 314 17.74 -8.18 10.45
CA PRO A 314 16.66 -8.08 11.43
C PRO A 314 15.45 -8.99 11.14
N LEU A 315 15.10 -9.24 9.87
CA LEU A 315 14.04 -10.17 9.51
C LEU A 315 14.48 -11.63 9.67
N ARG A 316 15.76 -11.91 9.37
CA ARG A 316 16.38 -13.23 9.56
C ARG A 316 16.37 -13.64 11.03
N GLU A 317 16.82 -12.75 11.91
CA GLU A 317 16.84 -12.96 13.37
C GLU A 317 15.43 -13.12 13.95
N GLY A 318 14.43 -12.47 13.35
CA GLY A 318 13.02 -12.67 13.68
C GLY A 318 12.44 -14.00 13.19
N GLY A 319 13.17 -14.78 12.38
CA GLY A 319 12.69 -16.03 11.80
C GLY A 319 11.65 -15.84 10.69
N TYR A 320 11.62 -14.67 10.07
CA TYR A 320 10.58 -14.27 9.11
C TYR A 320 10.93 -14.50 7.63
N LEU A 321 12.20 -14.79 7.32
CA LEU A 321 12.66 -14.98 5.94
C LEU A 321 12.51 -16.43 5.47
N SER A 322 11.93 -16.59 4.28
CA SER A 322 11.96 -17.87 3.56
C SER A 322 13.40 -18.23 3.26
N HIS A 323 13.75 -19.51 3.39
CA HIS A 323 15.13 -19.96 3.24
C HIS A 323 15.22 -21.40 2.76
N LEU A 324 16.41 -21.81 2.34
CA LEU A 324 16.73 -23.19 2.04
C LEU A 324 17.26 -23.90 3.29
N ASP A 325 16.60 -24.98 3.69
CA ASP A 325 17.01 -25.89 4.76
C ASP A 325 17.48 -27.20 4.12
N GLY A 326 18.80 -27.35 3.94
CA GLY A 326 19.37 -28.38 3.07
C GLY A 326 18.97 -28.12 1.62
N ASP A 327 18.16 -29.03 1.04
CA ASP A 327 17.59 -28.89 -0.30
C ASP A 327 16.11 -28.48 -0.29
N ARG A 328 15.54 -28.24 0.91
CA ARG A 328 14.11 -27.95 1.09
C ARG A 328 13.88 -26.46 1.20
N PHE A 329 13.04 -25.91 0.31
CA PHE A 329 12.52 -24.56 0.48
C PHE A 329 11.55 -24.51 1.67
N VAL A 330 11.84 -23.64 2.64
CA VAL A 330 10.99 -23.36 3.79
C VAL A 330 10.40 -21.97 3.60
N GLU A 331 9.12 -21.91 3.20
CA GLU A 331 8.39 -20.66 3.06
C GLU A 331 8.12 -20.04 4.45
N ARG A 332 8.42 -18.75 4.59
CA ARG A 332 8.09 -17.92 5.75
C ARG A 332 7.33 -16.67 5.31
N GLN A 333 7.11 -15.75 6.24
CA GLN A 333 6.27 -14.58 6.04
C GLN A 333 6.81 -13.64 4.96
N ILE A 334 8.14 -13.58 4.77
CA ILE A 334 8.78 -12.77 3.74
C ILE A 334 9.67 -13.65 2.86
N THR A 335 9.42 -13.66 1.56
CA THR A 335 10.32 -14.27 0.56
C THR A 335 11.09 -13.17 -0.16
N VAL A 336 12.42 -13.20 -0.13
CA VAL A 336 13.25 -12.20 -0.80
C VAL A 336 13.73 -12.73 -2.14
N VAL A 337 13.53 -11.94 -3.19
CA VAL A 337 13.91 -12.32 -4.56
C VAL A 337 14.79 -11.22 -5.14
N ALA A 338 16.02 -11.54 -5.51
CA ALA A 338 16.96 -10.65 -6.16
C ALA A 338 16.77 -10.70 -7.69
N SER A 339 16.61 -9.53 -8.30
CA SER A 339 16.39 -9.35 -9.74
C SER A 339 17.37 -8.31 -10.31
N GLY A 340 17.24 -7.97 -11.59
CA GLY A 340 18.11 -7.02 -12.28
C GLY A 340 19.53 -7.54 -12.44
N SER A 341 20.52 -6.75 -12.03
CA SER A 341 21.95 -7.10 -12.12
C SER A 341 22.44 -8.04 -11.00
N ALA A 342 21.54 -8.75 -10.32
CA ALA A 342 21.88 -9.62 -9.21
C ALA A 342 22.82 -10.77 -9.66
N PRO A 343 23.87 -11.10 -8.89
CA PRO A 343 24.87 -12.08 -9.31
C PRO A 343 24.37 -13.52 -9.08
N PHE A 344 23.74 -14.13 -10.10
CA PHE A 344 23.19 -15.49 -10.03
C PHE A 344 24.18 -16.52 -9.47
N ASP A 345 25.42 -16.57 -9.97
CA ASP A 345 26.40 -17.58 -9.55
C ASP A 345 26.74 -17.49 -8.04
N ARG A 346 26.75 -16.28 -7.47
CA ARG A 346 26.95 -16.06 -6.03
C ARG A 346 25.74 -16.55 -5.23
N ILE A 347 24.53 -16.18 -5.66
CA ILE A 347 23.27 -16.65 -5.03
C ILE A 347 23.18 -18.18 -5.07
N ASN A 348 23.49 -18.80 -6.22
CA ASN A 348 23.44 -20.24 -6.42
C ASN A 348 24.47 -20.99 -5.56
N SER A 349 25.70 -20.50 -5.48
CA SER A 349 26.76 -21.10 -4.65
C SER A 349 26.59 -20.82 -3.15
N GLY A 350 25.81 -19.81 -2.77
CA GLY A 350 25.66 -19.32 -1.40
C GLY A 350 26.75 -18.32 -0.97
N ASP A 351 27.66 -17.95 -1.88
CA ASP A 351 28.61 -16.86 -1.63
C ASP A 351 27.87 -15.52 -1.48
N GLY A 352 28.11 -14.81 -0.37
CA GLY A 352 27.38 -13.59 -0.01
C GLY A 352 25.95 -13.84 0.48
N ASN A 353 25.44 -15.08 0.44
CA ASN A 353 24.12 -15.49 0.89
C ASN A 353 24.20 -16.80 1.73
N PRO A 354 24.96 -16.80 2.85
CA PRO A 354 25.26 -18.02 3.61
C PRO A 354 24.02 -18.65 4.26
N ALA A 355 22.97 -17.87 4.53
CA ALA A 355 21.71 -18.35 5.10
C ALA A 355 20.74 -18.90 4.05
N ARG A 356 21.08 -18.79 2.75
CA ARG A 356 20.24 -19.24 1.62
C ARG A 356 18.82 -18.69 1.68
N ASP A 357 18.67 -17.40 2.01
CA ASP A 357 17.39 -16.72 2.22
C ASP A 357 17.11 -15.57 1.25
N VAL A 358 17.97 -15.42 0.25
CA VAL A 358 17.75 -14.62 -0.96
C VAL A 358 17.70 -15.56 -2.16
N PHE A 359 16.63 -15.49 -2.95
CA PHE A 359 16.43 -16.30 -4.15
C PHE A 359 16.59 -15.44 -5.40
N TYR A 360 16.89 -16.04 -6.54
CA TYR A 360 17.04 -15.35 -7.81
C TYR A 360 15.71 -15.23 -8.56
N ASP A 361 15.55 -14.14 -9.31
CA ASP A 361 14.53 -13.98 -10.35
C ASP A 361 15.10 -14.47 -11.68
N ALA A 362 14.78 -15.70 -12.06
CA ALA A 362 15.26 -16.31 -13.29
C ALA A 362 14.70 -15.62 -14.53
N HIS A 363 15.40 -15.71 -15.66
CA HIS A 363 14.88 -15.22 -16.95
C HIS A 363 14.03 -16.30 -17.61
N VAL A 364 12.72 -16.07 -17.72
CA VAL A 364 11.80 -17.08 -18.31
C VAL A 364 11.98 -17.19 -19.83
N ASP A 365 12.39 -16.11 -20.48
CA ASP A 365 12.66 -15.98 -21.92
C ASP A 365 14.08 -16.43 -22.31
N GLN A 366 15.00 -16.50 -21.35
CA GLN A 366 16.39 -16.95 -21.53
C GLN A 366 16.71 -18.10 -20.58
N TRP A 367 16.01 -19.22 -20.78
CA TRP A 367 16.05 -20.35 -19.85
C TRP A 367 17.44 -21.01 -19.74
N ASP A 368 17.93 -21.15 -18.51
CA ASP A 368 19.12 -21.92 -18.11
C ASP A 368 18.70 -23.11 -17.23
N SER A 369 19.23 -24.31 -17.49
CA SER A 369 18.92 -25.51 -16.69
C SER A 369 19.45 -25.46 -15.26
N ARG A 370 20.33 -24.50 -14.94
CA ARG A 370 20.80 -24.24 -13.58
C ARG A 370 19.73 -23.57 -12.70
N PHE A 371 18.67 -23.01 -13.28
CA PHE A 371 17.56 -22.45 -12.50
C PHE A 371 16.74 -23.57 -11.85
N THR A 372 16.64 -23.52 -10.52
CA THR A 372 15.93 -24.52 -9.72
C THR A 372 15.19 -23.85 -8.57
N SER A 373 14.23 -24.55 -7.95
CA SER A 373 13.56 -24.09 -6.73
C SER A 373 14.49 -23.90 -5.52
N GLN A 374 15.76 -24.32 -5.60
CA GLN A 374 16.76 -24.14 -4.54
C GLN A 374 17.53 -22.81 -4.63
N ASN A 375 17.54 -22.19 -5.82
CA ASN A 375 18.29 -20.95 -6.07
C ASN A 375 17.41 -19.82 -6.59
N SER A 376 16.26 -20.13 -7.20
CA SER A 376 15.32 -19.18 -7.77
C SER A 376 13.93 -19.36 -7.18
N TYR A 377 13.15 -18.29 -7.21
CA TYR A 377 11.74 -18.31 -6.78
C TYR A 377 10.80 -17.87 -7.89
N TYR A 378 11.19 -16.83 -8.62
CA TYR A 378 10.49 -16.37 -9.82
C TYR A 378 11.24 -16.77 -11.09
N ALA A 379 10.48 -16.83 -12.17
CA ALA A 379 10.99 -16.73 -13.53
C ALA A 379 10.23 -15.58 -14.21
N SER A 380 10.91 -14.46 -14.45
CA SER A 380 10.31 -13.24 -14.98
C SER A 380 10.88 -12.85 -16.34
N ALA A 381 10.10 -12.12 -17.13
CA ALA A 381 10.57 -11.38 -18.30
C ALA A 381 9.64 -10.20 -18.62
N ASP A 382 10.11 -9.26 -19.42
CA ASP A 382 9.21 -8.35 -20.12
C ASP A 382 8.33 -9.14 -21.07
N PHE A 383 7.02 -8.91 -21.06
CA PHE A 383 6.10 -9.65 -21.92
C PHE A 383 6.34 -9.39 -23.40
N GLU A 384 6.58 -8.13 -23.76
CA GLU A 384 6.77 -7.72 -25.15
C GLU A 384 8.11 -8.24 -25.68
N ASP A 385 9.16 -8.25 -24.87
CA ASP A 385 10.43 -8.86 -25.28
C ASP A 385 10.33 -10.40 -25.38
N ALA A 386 9.65 -11.05 -24.42
CA ALA A 386 9.57 -12.51 -24.36
C ALA A 386 8.62 -13.13 -25.39
N VAL A 387 7.54 -12.42 -25.75
CA VAL A 387 6.40 -12.95 -26.53
C VAL A 387 6.04 -12.06 -27.72
N GLY A 388 6.43 -10.79 -27.72
CA GLY A 388 5.95 -9.79 -28.67
C GLY A 388 4.62 -9.16 -28.24
N ASN A 389 4.15 -8.18 -29.03
CA ASN A 389 2.92 -7.45 -28.76
C ASN A 389 1.73 -7.99 -29.57
N PRO A 390 0.79 -8.73 -28.95
CA PRO A 390 -0.40 -9.23 -29.64
C PRO A 390 -1.48 -8.14 -29.86
N GLY A 391 -1.36 -6.95 -29.25
CA GLY A 391 -2.38 -5.90 -29.30
C GLY A 391 -3.58 -6.14 -28.38
N SER A 392 -4.14 -7.37 -28.35
CA SER A 392 -5.16 -7.78 -27.38
C SER A 392 -5.05 -9.27 -27.03
N VAL A 393 -5.73 -9.68 -25.95
CA VAL A 393 -5.79 -11.10 -25.52
C VAL A 393 -6.38 -12.00 -26.61
N LYS A 394 -7.26 -11.49 -27.47
CA LYS A 394 -7.90 -12.27 -28.54
C LYS A 394 -6.99 -12.46 -29.76
N ASP A 395 -5.95 -11.65 -29.89
CA ASP A 395 -5.13 -11.50 -31.10
C ASP A 395 -3.80 -12.26 -31.01
N PHE A 396 -3.60 -13.05 -29.96
CA PHE A 396 -2.43 -13.92 -29.83
C PHE A 396 -2.30 -14.86 -31.03
N SER A 397 -1.16 -14.77 -31.73
CA SER A 397 -0.78 -15.75 -32.75
C SER A 397 -0.56 -17.13 -32.13
N GLN A 398 -0.60 -18.19 -32.94
CA GLN A 398 -0.33 -19.53 -32.45
C GLN A 398 1.10 -19.66 -31.91
N ASP A 399 2.07 -18.98 -32.53
CA ASP A 399 3.47 -18.99 -32.10
C ASP A 399 3.65 -18.28 -30.75
N GLN A 400 2.93 -17.18 -30.52
CA GLN A 400 2.93 -16.50 -29.22
C GLN A 400 2.35 -17.40 -28.11
N LYS A 401 1.24 -18.08 -28.39
CA LYS A 401 0.65 -19.06 -27.45
C LYS A 401 1.62 -20.19 -27.15
N ASN A 402 2.29 -20.72 -28.17
CA ASN A 402 3.28 -21.79 -28.01
C ASN A 402 4.49 -21.32 -27.20
N THR A 403 4.94 -20.08 -27.40
CA THR A 403 6.06 -19.46 -26.67
C THR A 403 5.72 -19.34 -25.19
N VAL A 404 4.60 -18.70 -24.85
CA VAL A 404 4.13 -18.58 -23.46
C VAL A 404 3.99 -19.95 -22.82
N LYS A 405 3.36 -20.91 -23.51
CA LYS A 405 3.17 -22.27 -23.00
C LYS A 405 4.52 -22.93 -22.69
N SER A 406 5.48 -22.88 -23.61
CA SER A 406 6.80 -23.48 -23.43
C SER A 406 7.58 -22.84 -22.28
N GLN A 407 7.57 -21.51 -22.19
CA GLN A 407 8.20 -20.74 -21.12
C GLN A 407 7.60 -21.11 -19.75
N VAL A 408 6.27 -21.15 -19.66
CA VAL A 408 5.55 -21.49 -18.44
C VAL A 408 5.81 -22.95 -18.02
N GLU A 409 5.78 -23.89 -18.95
CA GLU A 409 6.04 -25.30 -18.67
C GLU A 409 7.45 -25.54 -18.13
N LYS A 410 8.47 -24.90 -18.72
CA LYS A 410 9.87 -25.01 -18.24
C LYS A 410 10.04 -24.47 -16.83
N ALA A 411 9.49 -23.28 -16.57
CA ALA A 411 9.56 -22.66 -15.24
C ALA A 411 8.85 -23.50 -14.17
N HIS A 412 7.63 -23.95 -14.46
CA HIS A 412 6.87 -24.79 -13.53
C HIS A 412 7.55 -26.15 -13.30
N ALA A 413 8.18 -26.74 -14.32
CA ALA A 413 8.95 -27.98 -14.17
C ALA A 413 10.17 -27.82 -13.23
N ALA A 414 10.74 -26.62 -13.16
CA ALA A 414 11.78 -26.27 -12.19
C ALA A 414 11.25 -25.78 -10.83
N GLY A 415 9.93 -25.75 -10.65
CA GLY A 415 9.27 -25.30 -9.42
C GLY A 415 9.21 -23.77 -9.25
N LEU A 416 9.40 -23.00 -10.32
CA LEU A 416 9.43 -21.53 -10.28
C LEU A 416 8.07 -20.93 -10.61
N LYS A 417 7.77 -19.77 -10.01
CA LYS A 417 6.54 -19.00 -10.28
C LYS A 417 6.81 -18.04 -11.46
N VAL A 418 6.00 -18.12 -12.51
CA VAL A 418 6.20 -17.28 -13.71
C VAL A 418 5.58 -15.90 -13.52
N ARG A 419 6.30 -14.87 -13.97
CA ARG A 419 5.79 -13.51 -14.07
C ARG A 419 6.13 -12.93 -15.44
N TYR A 420 5.20 -12.20 -16.02
CA TYR A 420 5.52 -11.30 -17.12
C TYR A 420 5.24 -9.88 -16.66
N CYS A 421 6.21 -9.01 -16.89
CA CYS A 421 6.14 -7.60 -16.54
C CYS A 421 6.08 -6.76 -17.81
N LYS A 422 5.80 -5.46 -17.65
CA LYS A 422 5.98 -4.48 -18.70
C LYS A 422 6.86 -3.39 -18.10
N PHE A 423 8.10 -3.30 -18.56
CA PHE A 423 9.06 -2.31 -18.05
C PHE A 423 8.90 -0.93 -18.70
#